data_AF-A0A973RB08-F1
#
_entry.id   AF-A0A973RB08-F1
#
_cell.length_a   1.000
_cell.length_b   1.000
_cell.length_c   1.000
_cell.angle_alpha   90.00
_cell.angle_beta   90.00
_cell.angle_gamma   90.00
#
_symmetry.space_group_name_H-M   'P 1'
#
loop_
_entity.id
_entity.type
_entity.pdbx_description
1 polymer ?
#
loop_
_entity_poly.entity_id
_entity_poly.type
_entity_poly.pdbx_seq_one_letter_code
_entity_poly.pdbx_strand_id
1 'polypeptide(L)' 'MARPDLNLLVTLHVLLEEGSVTRAGERLALSPSAMSRALARLRRATGDPLLVRAGRGLVPTPRALERRELVRVLVE' A
#
# COMPACT_ATOMS: atom_id res chain seq x y z
N MET A 1 11.33 -19.99 -3.72
CA MET A 1 11.06 -19.02 -2.63
C MET A 1 11.14 -17.63 -3.25
N ALA A 2 10.03 -16.88 -3.31
CA ALA A 2 10.05 -15.53 -3.84
C ALA A 2 10.84 -14.63 -2.89
N ARG A 3 11.90 -13.96 -3.37
CA ARG A 3 12.61 -12.94 -2.58
C ARG A 3 11.57 -11.92 -2.09
N PRO A 4 11.62 -11.52 -0.80
CA PRO A 4 10.79 -10.41 -0.34
C PRO A 4 11.09 -9.19 -1.21
N ASP A 5 10.07 -8.73 -1.93
CA ASP A 5 10.20 -7.56 -2.79
C ASP A 5 10.13 -6.33 -1.88
N LEU A 6 11.30 -5.82 -1.51
CA LEU A 6 11.43 -4.66 -0.62
C LEU A 6 10.72 -3.42 -1.20
N ASN A 7 10.54 -3.35 -2.52
CA ASN A 7 9.74 -2.29 -3.15
C ASN A 7 8.26 -2.36 -2.74
N LEU A 8 7.74 -3.54 -2.39
CA LEU A 8 6.38 -3.68 -1.86
C LEU A 8 6.26 -3.06 -0.47
N LEU A 9 7.29 -3.14 0.37
CA LEU A 9 7.25 -2.50 1.70
C LEU A 9 7.21 -0.98 1.59
N VAL A 10 8.04 -0.40 0.71
CA VAL A 10 8.02 1.05 0.42
C VAL A 10 6.68 1.46 -0.19
N THR A 11 6.16 0.66 -1.14
CA THR A 11 4.84 0.94 -1.74
C THR A 11 3.72 0.90 -0.69
N LEU A 12 3.77 -0.08 0.22
CA LEU A 12 2.78 -0.22 1.29
C LEU A 12 2.86 0.96 2.25
N HIS A 13 4.06 1.37 2.66
CA HIS A 13 4.28 2.54 3.51
C HIS A 13 3.62 3.78 2.90
N VAL A 14 4.02 4.14 1.67
CA VAL A 14 3.51 5.33 0.98
C VAL A 14 2.01 5.25 0.74
N LEU A 15 1.47 4.08 0.39
CA LEU A 15 0.02 3.90 0.21
C LEU A 15 -0.77 4.20 1.49
N LEU A 16 -0.26 3.75 2.66
CA LEU A 16 -0.90 3.95 3.95
C LEU A 16 -0.73 5.37 4.49
N GLU A 17 0.38 6.03 4.18
CA GLU A 17 0.57 7.46 4.48
C GLU A 17 -0.39 8.34 3.67
N GLU A 18 -0.48 8.10 2.36
CA GLU A 18 -1.28 8.93 1.47
C GLU A 18 -2.79 8.68 1.61
N GLY A 19 -3.19 7.46 2.01
CA GLY A 19 -4.60 7.03 2.00
C GLY A 19 -5.25 7.06 0.61
N SER A 20 -4.45 7.19 -0.44
CA SER A 20 -4.90 7.38 -1.82
C SER A 20 -3.97 6.65 -2.77
N VAL A 21 -4.54 5.78 -3.60
CA VAL A 21 -3.80 5.03 -4.62
C VAL A 21 -3.16 5.97 -5.64
N THR A 22 -3.87 7.04 -6.03
CA THR A 22 -3.39 8.00 -7.03
C THR A 22 -2.20 8.80 -6.49
N ARG A 23 -2.35 9.41 -5.32
CA ARG A 23 -1.25 10.19 -4.70
C ARG A 23 -0.04 9.33 -4.38
N ALA A 24 -0.25 8.09 -3.93
CA ALA A 24 0.84 7.15 -3.71
C ALA A 24 1.58 6.81 -5.01
N GLY A 25 0.85 6.62 -6.11
CA GLY A 25 1.45 6.41 -7.43
C GLY A 25 2.30 7.61 -7.89
N GLU A 26 1.77 8.83 -7.72
CA GLU A 26 2.49 10.07 -8.03
C GLU A 26 3.77 10.21 -7.19
N ARG A 27 3.69 10.00 -5.87
CA ARG A 27 4.84 10.10 -4.95
C ARG A 27 5.92 9.05 -5.24
N LEU A 28 5.54 7.87 -5.74
CA LEU A 28 6.46 6.81 -6.14
C LEU A 28 6.91 6.91 -7.62
N ALA A 29 6.50 7.96 -8.35
CA ALA A 29 6.73 8.11 -9.78
C ALA A 29 6.28 6.88 -10.61
N LEU A 30 5.18 6.24 -10.20
CA LEU A 30 4.60 5.07 -10.87
C LEU A 30 3.47 5.48 -11.80
N SER A 31 3.41 4.85 -12.98
CA SER A 31 2.22 4.95 -13.82
C SER A 31 1.00 4.33 -13.14
N PRO A 32 -0.24 4.73 -13.49
CA PRO A 32 -1.45 4.13 -12.92
C PRO A 32 -1.52 2.60 -13.06
N SER A 33 -1.01 2.06 -14.17
CA SER A 33 -0.96 0.62 -14.39
C SER A 33 0.06 -0.08 -13.48
N ALA A 34 1.23 0.55 -13.25
CA ALA A 34 2.25 0.05 -12.34
C ALA A 34 1.74 0.07 -10.89
N MET A 35 1.10 1.17 -10.48
CA MET A 35 0.51 1.30 -9.16
C MET A 35 -0.61 0.27 -8.91
N SER A 36 -1.49 0.06 -9.90
CA SER A 36 -2.54 -0.97 -9.82
C SER A 36 -1.96 -2.39 -9.65
N ARG A 37 -0.91 -2.73 -10.41
CA ARG A 37 -0.20 -4.01 -10.26
C ARG A 37 0.45 -4.16 -8.88
N ALA A 38 1.09 -3.10 -8.38
CA ALA A 38 1.70 -3.11 -7.05
C ALA A 38 0.64 -3.30 -5.95
N LEU A 39 -0.49 -2.58 -6.02
CA LEU A 39 -1.61 -2.75 -5.10
C LEU A 39 -2.19 -4.17 -5.16
N ALA A 40 -2.36 -4.76 -6.34
CA ALA A 40 -2.85 -6.13 -6.48
C ALA A 40 -1.89 -7.16 -5.88
N ARG A 41 -0.58 -6.93 -5.97
CA ARG A 41 0.43 -7.77 -5.31
C ARG A 41 0.40 -7.61 -3.80
N LEU A 42 0.29 -6.39 -3.31
CA LEU A 42 0.16 -6.09 -1.88
C LEU A 42 -1.07 -6.77 -1.28
N ARG A 43 -2.22 -6.68 -1.94
CA ARG A 43 -3.46 -7.34 -1.50
C ARG A 43 -3.32 -8.85 -1.39
N ARG A 44 -2.66 -9.47 -2.37
CA ARG A 44 -2.38 -10.91 -2.34
C ARG A 44 -1.38 -11.30 -1.25
N ALA A 45 -0.31 -10.52 -1.08
CA ALA A 45 0.73 -10.80 -0.09
C ALA A 45 0.23 -10.61 1.35
N THR A 46 -0.64 -9.63 1.59
CA THR A 46 -1.17 -9.32 2.93
C THR A 46 -2.50 -9.99 3.24
N GLY A 47 -3.18 -10.53 2.23
CA GLY A 47 -4.55 -11.05 2.36
C GLY A 47 -5.55 -9.97 2.78
N ASP A 48 -5.29 -8.70 2.48
CA ASP A 48 -6.07 -7.56 2.94
C ASP A 48 -6.31 -6.57 1.78
N PRO A 49 -7.51 -5.97 1.65
CA PRO A 49 -7.78 -5.01 0.58
C PRO A 49 -7.01 -3.69 0.73
N LEU A 50 -6.41 -3.44 1.90
CA LEU A 50 -5.62 -2.29 2.34
C LEU A 50 -6.41 -1.00 2.45
N LEU A 51 -7.12 -0.64 1.39
CA LEU A 51 -8.02 0.50 1.34
C LEU A 51 -9.41 0.03 0.91
N VAL A 52 -10.44 0.49 1.62
CA VAL A 52 -11.86 0.23 1.34
C VAL A 52 -12.62 1.54 1.15
N ARG A 53 -13.74 1.52 0.43
CA ARG A 53 -14.58 2.72 0.28
C ARG A 53 -15.30 3.03 1.59
N ALA A 54 -15.19 4.28 2.03
CA ALA A 54 -15.99 4.84 3.11
C ALA A 54 -16.52 6.22 2.69
N GLY A 55 -17.84 6.33 2.54
CA GLY A 55 -18.48 7.52 2.00
C GLY A 55 -17.95 7.87 0.60
N ARG A 56 -17.38 9.07 0.47
CA ARG A 56 -16.80 9.58 -0.79
C ARG A 56 -15.34 9.20 -1.02
N GLY A 57 -14.68 8.60 -0.03
CA GLY A 57 -13.23 8.36 -0.05
C GLY A 57 -12.85 6.88 0.05
N LEU A 58 -11.54 6.65 -0.02
CA LEU A 58 -10.90 5.40 0.38
C LEU A 58 -10.28 5.61 1.76
N VAL A 59 -10.44 4.62 2.64
CA VAL A 59 -9.84 4.61 3.98
C VAL A 59 -9.10 3.30 4.22
N PRO A 60 -8.00 3.32 4.99
CA PRO A 60 -7.32 2.10 5.39
C PRO A 60 -8.21 1.15 6.17
N THR A 61 -8.03 -0.17 5.99
CA THR A 61 -8.65 -1.17 6.86
C THR A 61 -8.00 -1.14 8.25
N PRO A 62 -8.66 -1.64 9.30
CA PRO A 62 -8.04 -1.79 10.61
C PRO A 62 -6.72 -2.57 10.57
N ARG A 63 -6.69 -3.69 9.83
CA ARG A 63 -5.46 -4.49 9.63
C ARG A 63 -4.36 -3.75 8.88
N ALA A 64 -4.72 -2.86 7.96
CA ALA A 64 -3.75 -2.03 7.26
C ALA A 64 -3.14 -0.98 8.18
N LEU A 65 -3.93 -0.41 9.11
CA LEU A 65 -3.43 0.51 10.14
C LEU A 65 -2.48 -0.19 11.13
N GLU A 66 -2.83 -1.39 11.62
CA GLU A 66 -1.94 -2.18 12.49
C GLU A 66 -0.57 -2.45 11.82
N ARG A 67 -0.59 -2.72 10.52
CA ARG A 67 0.64 -2.95 9.73
C ARG A 67 1.43 -1.68 9.47
N ARG A 68 0.79 -0.50 9.47
CA ARG A 68 1.47 0.77 9.21
C ARG A 68 2.60 0.98 10.20
N GLU A 69 2.35 0.73 11.48
CA GLU A 69 3.36 0.88 12.52
C GLU A 69 4.54 -0.08 12.32
N LEU A 70 4.27 -1.33 11.94
CA LEU A 70 5.29 -2.33 11.65
C LEU A 70 6.14 -1.96 10.42
N VAL A 71 5.50 -1.46 9.36
CA VAL A 71 6.18 -1.09 8.12
C VAL A 71 7.03 0.16 8.33
N ARG A 72 6.55 1.12 9.12
CA ARG A 72 7.28 2.36 9.43
C ARG A 72 8.65 2.05 10.07
N VAL A 73 8.69 1.15 11.04
CA VAL A 73 9.92 0.72 11.73
C VAL A 73 10.92 0.01 10.81
N LEU A 74 10.46 -0.58 9.70
CA LEU A 74 11.31 -1.36 8.79
C LEU A 74 11.85 -0.54 7.60
N VAL A 75 11.26 0.63 7.34
CA VAL A 75 11.62 1.49 6.21
C VAL A 75 12.41 2.74 6.66
N GLU A 76 12.24 3.17 7.91
CA GLU A 76 13.07 4.19 8.59
C GLU A 76 14.31 3.54 9.23
#